data_AF-A0A9D6HS34-F1
#
_entry.id   AF-A0A9D6HS34-F1
#
_cell.length_a   1.000
_cell.length_b   1.000
_cell.length_c   1.000
_cell.angle_alpha   90.00
_cell.angle_beta   90.00
_cell.angle_gamma   90.00
#
_symmetry.space_group_name_H-M   'P 1'
#
loop_
_entity.id
_entity.type
_entity.pdbx_description
1 polymer ?
#
loop_
_entity_poly.entity_id
_entity_poly.type
_entity_poly.pdbx_seq_one_letter_code
_entity_poly.pdbx_strand_id
1 'polypeptide(L)'
;PYAAYRVASRGGTGSAVAFIRDPRTTLQVWSRGHGYPGEYAYLEFHKKHFPGGLRFWRITDNSGDLGRKAVYEPDAAAQKVGLQARHFVGLVQTTLAEAGAGGPALVCSPYDAELFGHWWFEGPAWLEQIAREMARAGVERATLGEALDAAPPQATLALPEGSWGEGGDHRVWLNRDTEWTWDRVYSAEAEWVEHLARAAHAPADFKRVLAQATRELLLLQASDWQFLITTGSARDYAERRVAEHYAEFKRLSELARGLAGGEALSTDDANTLRRLERQDFCFPDLEPAWGLAPVPAS
;
A
#
# COMPACT_ATOMS: atom_id res chain seq x y z
N PRO A 1 10.11 -18.00 8.36
CA PRO A 1 9.67 -17.00 7.36
C PRO A 1 10.02 -17.39 5.91
N TYR A 2 10.95 -18.31 5.68
CA TYR A 2 11.54 -18.58 4.36
C TYR A 2 10.81 -19.64 3.53
N ALA A 3 9.50 -19.79 3.70
CA ALA A 3 8.66 -20.72 2.96
C ALA A 3 7.26 -20.12 2.77
N ALA A 4 6.48 -20.72 1.87
CA ALA A 4 5.06 -20.45 1.76
C ALA A 4 4.30 -21.18 2.89
N TYR A 5 3.29 -20.53 3.46
CA TYR A 5 2.46 -21.10 4.53
C TYR A 5 0.99 -21.02 4.18
N ARG A 6 0.26 -22.12 4.35
CA ARG A 6 -1.20 -22.09 4.31
C ARG A 6 -1.70 -21.31 5.53
N VAL A 7 -2.69 -20.44 5.36
CA VAL A 7 -3.27 -19.68 6.48
C VAL A 7 -4.66 -20.22 6.78
N ALA A 8 -4.93 -20.51 8.04
CA ALA A 8 -6.25 -20.90 8.49
C ALA A 8 -6.54 -20.34 9.89
N SER A 9 -7.79 -19.95 10.12
CA SER A 9 -8.31 -19.67 11.47
C SER A 9 -8.20 -20.93 12.33
N ARG A 10 -8.12 -20.78 13.67
CA ARG A 10 -8.07 -21.93 14.59
C ARG A 10 -9.25 -22.88 14.33
N GLY A 11 -8.94 -24.13 13.97
CA GLY A 11 -9.95 -25.17 13.68
C GLY A 11 -10.60 -25.09 12.29
N GLY A 12 -10.17 -24.17 11.43
CA GLY A 12 -10.70 -24.01 10.07
C GLY A 12 -9.85 -24.67 8.98
N THR A 13 -10.41 -24.72 7.76
CA THR A 13 -9.73 -25.15 6.53
C THR A 13 -9.56 -23.95 5.60
N GLY A 14 -8.36 -23.37 5.55
CA GLY A 14 -8.04 -22.25 4.65
C GLY A 14 -7.29 -22.68 3.39
N SER A 15 -7.54 -22.01 2.27
CA SER A 15 -6.81 -22.19 1.01
C SER A 15 -5.81 -21.07 0.71
N ALA A 16 -5.92 -19.94 1.41
CA ALA A 16 -5.01 -18.80 1.25
C ALA A 16 -3.58 -19.16 1.69
N VAL A 17 -2.60 -18.55 1.02
CA VAL A 17 -1.17 -18.74 1.27
C VAL A 17 -0.52 -17.41 1.61
N ALA A 18 0.31 -17.40 2.64
CA ALA A 18 1.11 -16.26 3.05
C ALA A 18 2.61 -16.49 2.80
N PHE A 19 3.27 -15.41 2.38
CA PHE A 19 4.71 -15.28 2.31
C PHE A 19 5.17 -14.27 3.35
N ILE A 20 6.22 -14.59 4.10
CA ILE A 20 6.64 -13.77 5.24
C ILE A 20 7.82 -12.91 4.84
N ARG A 21 7.71 -11.60 5.08
CA ARG A 21 8.79 -10.63 4.87
C ARG A 21 10.06 -11.08 5.61
N ASP A 22 11.17 -11.16 4.88
CA ASP A 22 12.47 -11.48 5.46
C ASP A 22 13.03 -10.28 6.25
N PRO A 23 13.29 -10.42 7.56
CA PRO A 23 13.82 -9.33 8.38
C PRO A 23 15.24 -8.90 7.97
N ARG A 24 16.07 -9.79 7.42
CA ARG A 24 17.48 -9.49 7.13
C ARG A 24 17.62 -8.52 5.96
N THR A 25 17.01 -8.86 4.82
CA THR A 25 16.97 -8.01 3.63
C THR A 25 16.16 -6.74 3.88
N THR A 26 15.11 -6.81 4.72
CA THR A 26 14.35 -5.62 5.13
C THR A 26 15.25 -4.63 5.87
N LEU A 27 15.96 -5.07 6.91
CA LEU A 27 16.83 -4.20 7.70
C LEU A 27 17.92 -3.56 6.83
N GLN A 28 18.49 -4.32 5.90
CA GLN A 28 19.59 -3.87 5.07
C GLN A 28 19.20 -2.78 4.06
N VAL A 29 17.92 -2.67 3.70
CA VAL A 29 17.42 -1.66 2.76
C VAL A 29 16.68 -0.54 3.47
N TRP A 30 15.81 -0.85 4.45
CA TRP A 30 14.96 0.14 5.13
C TRP A 30 15.57 0.79 6.37
N SER A 31 16.71 0.31 6.88
CA SER A 31 17.34 0.94 8.04
C SER A 31 17.77 2.38 7.72
N ARG A 32 17.19 3.36 8.43
CA ARG A 32 17.56 4.78 8.27
C ARG A 32 19.05 5.05 8.53
N GLY A 33 19.67 4.29 9.43
CA GLY A 33 21.06 4.53 9.86
C GLY A 33 22.10 3.63 9.19
N HIS A 34 21.70 2.45 8.71
CA HIS A 34 22.62 1.43 8.20
C HIS A 34 22.22 0.86 6.84
N GLY A 35 21.09 1.31 6.28
CA GLY A 35 20.58 0.86 5.01
C GLY A 35 21.29 1.51 3.83
N TYR A 36 21.26 0.84 2.69
CA TYR A 36 21.87 1.33 1.45
C TYR A 36 21.45 2.75 1.04
N PRO A 37 20.17 3.15 1.15
CA PRO A 37 19.73 4.48 0.73
C PRO A 37 20.42 5.64 1.48
N GLY A 38 20.99 5.40 2.65
CA GLY A 38 21.71 6.40 3.44
C GLY A 38 23.16 6.63 3.04
N GLU A 39 23.66 5.97 1.99
CA GLU A 39 25.05 6.11 1.54
C GLU A 39 25.40 7.54 1.10
N TYR A 40 26.53 8.04 1.58
CA TYR A 40 26.92 9.45 1.42
C TYR A 40 27.23 9.86 -0.03
N ALA A 41 27.44 8.90 -0.93
CA ALA A 41 27.57 9.13 -2.36
C ALA A 41 26.23 9.33 -3.10
N TYR A 42 25.10 8.92 -2.50
CA TYR A 42 23.79 8.97 -3.16
C TYR A 42 23.13 10.34 -3.14
N LEU A 43 22.23 10.57 -4.09
CA LEU A 43 21.54 11.84 -4.29
C LEU A 43 20.71 12.21 -3.06
N GLU A 44 20.91 13.42 -2.54
CA GLU A 44 20.17 13.96 -1.40
C GLU A 44 18.73 14.30 -1.82
N PHE A 45 17.76 13.65 -1.17
CA PHE A 45 16.34 13.83 -1.46
C PHE A 45 15.82 15.23 -1.09
N HIS A 46 16.27 15.77 0.06
CA HIS A 46 15.66 16.94 0.67
C HIS A 46 16.21 18.27 0.13
N LYS A 47 17.44 18.29 -0.40
CA LYS A 47 18.08 19.50 -0.93
C LYS A 47 17.69 19.73 -2.38
N LYS A 48 16.80 20.69 -2.61
CA LYS A 48 16.28 21.05 -3.93
C LYS A 48 16.76 22.44 -4.36
N HIS A 49 17.17 22.56 -5.60
CA HIS A 49 17.53 23.82 -6.24
C HIS A 49 16.27 24.62 -6.56
N PHE A 50 16.28 25.91 -6.26
CA PHE A 50 15.23 26.83 -6.66
C PHE A 50 15.74 27.81 -7.73
N PRO A 51 14.99 28.05 -8.82
CA PRO A 51 13.70 27.42 -9.18
C PRO A 51 13.87 26.01 -9.75
N GLY A 52 12.75 25.27 -9.85
CA GLY A 52 12.65 24.00 -10.60
C GLY A 52 12.72 22.72 -9.78
N GLY A 53 13.18 22.75 -8.53
CA GLY A 53 13.11 21.60 -7.62
C GLY A 53 14.09 20.46 -7.93
N LEU A 54 15.02 20.67 -8.87
CA LEU A 54 16.05 19.68 -9.22
C LEU A 54 17.01 19.44 -8.05
N ARG A 55 17.54 18.21 -7.96
CA ARG A 55 18.47 17.79 -6.90
C ARG A 55 19.87 17.65 -7.52
N PHE A 56 20.87 18.30 -6.92
CA PHE A 56 22.26 18.32 -7.44
C PHE A 56 23.32 17.93 -6.42
N TRP A 57 22.91 17.51 -5.23
CA TRP A 57 23.81 17.26 -4.10
C TRP A 57 23.68 15.83 -3.62
N ARG A 58 24.74 15.31 -3.02
CA ARG A 58 24.75 13.99 -2.38
C ARG A 58 24.53 14.10 -0.87
N ILE A 59 24.12 12.99 -0.25
CA ILE A 59 23.83 12.91 1.19
C ILE A 59 25.02 13.40 2.03
N THR A 60 26.26 13.16 1.60
CA THR A 60 27.51 13.72 2.20
C THR A 60 27.86 13.25 3.62
N ASP A 61 26.93 13.38 4.55
CA ASP A 61 27.03 13.04 5.97
C ASP A 61 25.62 12.89 6.59
N ASN A 62 25.59 12.53 7.88
CA ASN A 62 24.38 12.40 8.69
C ASN A 62 24.08 13.64 9.57
N SER A 63 24.71 14.80 9.31
CA SER A 63 24.59 15.98 10.18
C SER A 63 23.26 16.72 10.06
N GLY A 64 22.51 16.49 8.98
CA GLY A 64 21.28 17.21 8.65
C GLY A 64 21.46 18.63 8.13
N ASP A 65 22.70 19.15 8.07
CA ASP A 65 22.98 20.48 7.54
C ASP A 65 22.95 20.47 6.00
N LEU A 66 21.85 20.97 5.42
CA LEU A 66 21.69 21.08 3.97
C LEU A 66 22.72 22.01 3.33
N GLY A 67 23.33 22.94 4.07
CA GLY A 67 24.36 23.86 3.57
C GLY A 67 25.67 23.17 3.23
N ARG A 68 25.99 22.05 3.90
CA ARG A 68 27.27 21.32 3.77
C ARG A 68 27.27 20.22 2.72
N LYS A 69 26.12 19.91 2.12
CA LYS A 69 25.99 18.84 1.13
C LYS A 69 26.87 19.14 -0.08
N ALA A 70 27.74 18.19 -0.42
CA ALA A 70 28.60 18.24 -1.59
C ALA A 70 27.82 17.95 -2.88
N VAL A 71 28.40 18.33 -4.02
CA VAL A 71 27.82 18.06 -5.34
C VAL A 71 27.70 16.56 -5.57
N TYR A 72 26.62 16.14 -6.23
CA TYR A 72 26.40 14.75 -6.60
C TYR A 72 27.37 14.31 -7.70
N GLU A 73 27.97 13.14 -7.51
CA GLU A 73 28.96 12.55 -8.42
C GLU A 73 28.42 11.20 -8.92
N PRO A 74 27.86 11.14 -10.14
CA PRO A 74 27.19 9.94 -10.65
C PRO A 74 28.08 8.68 -10.64
N ASP A 75 29.36 8.83 -10.97
CA ASP A 75 30.30 7.69 -11.00
C ASP A 75 30.56 7.11 -9.61
N ALA A 76 30.65 7.96 -8.58
CA ALA A 76 30.81 7.52 -7.20
C ALA A 76 29.56 6.77 -6.70
N ALA A 77 28.37 7.27 -7.04
CA ALA A 77 27.11 6.60 -6.76
C ALA A 77 27.03 5.24 -7.47
N ALA A 78 27.37 5.17 -8.76
CA ALA A 78 27.35 3.92 -9.53
C ALA A 78 28.29 2.85 -8.94
N GLN A 79 29.47 3.24 -8.45
CA GLN A 79 30.39 2.32 -7.75
C GLN A 79 29.75 1.74 -6.47
N LYS A 80 29.05 2.58 -5.69
CA LYS A 80 28.34 2.15 -4.48
C LYS A 80 27.19 1.21 -4.79
N VAL A 81 26.41 1.50 -5.84
CA VAL A 81 25.34 0.62 -6.32
C VAL A 81 25.87 -0.78 -6.58
N GLY A 82 26.97 -0.90 -7.34
CA GLY A 82 27.57 -2.21 -7.66
C GLY A 82 28.06 -2.96 -6.43
N LEU A 83 28.70 -2.27 -5.47
CA LEU A 83 29.15 -2.88 -4.20
C LEU A 83 27.98 -3.38 -3.35
N GLN A 84 26.94 -2.56 -3.21
CA GLN A 84 25.78 -2.87 -2.39
C GLN A 84 24.90 -3.95 -3.03
N ALA A 85 24.81 -4.00 -4.36
CA ALA A 85 24.12 -5.07 -5.07
C ALA A 85 24.79 -6.43 -4.81
N ARG A 86 26.12 -6.51 -4.92
CA ARG A 86 26.87 -7.74 -4.58
C ARG A 86 26.70 -8.14 -3.13
N HIS A 87 26.76 -7.17 -2.21
CA HIS A 87 26.51 -7.44 -0.78
C HIS A 87 25.10 -8.00 -0.56
N PHE A 88 24.08 -7.41 -1.19
CA PHE A 88 22.70 -7.87 -1.05
C PHE A 88 22.51 -9.30 -1.57
N VAL A 89 23.07 -9.62 -2.73
CA VAL A 89 23.02 -10.99 -3.28
C VAL A 89 23.74 -11.98 -2.36
N GLY A 90 24.90 -11.62 -1.81
CA GLY A 90 25.58 -12.43 -0.80
C GLY A 90 24.71 -12.66 0.44
N LEU A 91 24.04 -11.62 0.95
CA LEU A 91 23.09 -11.74 2.06
C LEU A 91 21.94 -12.70 1.74
N VAL A 92 21.38 -12.63 0.52
CA VAL A 92 20.32 -13.54 0.07
C VAL A 92 20.83 -14.98 0.00
N GLN A 93 22.02 -15.22 -0.57
CA GLN A 93 22.63 -16.55 -0.63
C GLN A 93 22.85 -17.14 0.76
N THR A 94 23.44 -16.38 1.68
CA THR A 94 23.63 -16.83 3.07
C THR A 94 22.29 -17.14 3.73
N THR A 95 21.28 -16.30 3.52
CA THR A 95 19.94 -16.50 4.09
C THR A 95 19.27 -17.76 3.55
N LEU A 96 19.34 -18.00 2.23
CA LEU A 96 18.82 -19.20 1.59
C LEU A 96 19.57 -20.45 2.04
N ALA A 97 20.89 -20.40 2.17
CA ALA A 97 21.69 -21.55 2.62
C ALA A 97 21.36 -21.95 4.07
N GLU A 98 21.22 -20.97 4.97
CA GLU A 98 20.83 -21.22 6.36
C GLU A 98 19.38 -21.72 6.47
N ALA A 99 18.47 -21.14 5.69
CA ALA A 99 17.06 -21.52 5.69
C ALA A 99 16.79 -22.88 5.01
N GLY A 100 17.57 -23.21 3.98
CA GLY A 100 17.38 -24.38 3.13
C GLY A 100 17.86 -25.70 3.73
N ALA A 101 18.43 -25.70 4.94
CA ALA A 101 18.89 -26.90 5.62
C ALA A 101 17.77 -27.96 5.85
N GLY A 102 16.50 -27.54 5.77
CA GLY A 102 15.32 -28.41 5.93
C GLY A 102 14.45 -28.58 4.68
N GLY A 103 14.86 -28.09 3.49
CA GLY A 103 14.09 -28.17 2.25
C GLY A 103 14.16 -26.90 1.40
N PRO A 104 13.29 -26.75 0.38
CA PRO A 104 13.22 -25.54 -0.44
C PRO A 104 13.00 -24.29 0.43
N ALA A 105 13.78 -23.24 0.18
CA ALA A 105 13.69 -21.97 0.88
C ALA A 105 13.49 -20.83 -0.11
N LEU A 106 12.75 -19.81 0.32
CA LEU A 106 12.52 -18.56 -0.41
C LEU A 106 12.77 -17.36 0.49
N VAL A 107 13.24 -16.26 -0.09
CA VAL A 107 13.40 -14.97 0.59
C VAL A 107 12.41 -13.99 -0.04
N CYS A 108 11.48 -13.47 0.76
CA CYS A 108 10.49 -12.48 0.32
C CYS A 108 10.85 -11.10 0.89
N SER A 109 11.19 -10.16 0.01
CA SER A 109 11.67 -8.82 0.37
C SER A 109 10.75 -7.73 -0.20
N PRO A 110 9.56 -7.51 0.39
CA PRO A 110 8.65 -6.43 0.00
C PRO A 110 9.16 -5.06 0.43
N TYR A 111 9.00 -4.08 -0.45
CA TYR A 111 9.34 -2.67 -0.23
C TYR A 111 8.32 -1.78 -0.94
N ASP A 112 8.15 -0.54 -0.45
CA ASP A 112 7.35 0.46 -1.17
C ASP A 112 8.00 0.79 -2.51
N ALA A 113 7.23 0.80 -3.59
CA ALA A 113 7.76 1.01 -4.94
C ALA A 113 8.47 2.37 -5.09
N GLU A 114 7.93 3.41 -4.45
CA GLU A 114 8.51 4.76 -4.46
C GLU A 114 9.89 4.81 -3.77
N LEU A 115 10.26 3.80 -2.98
CA LEU A 115 11.63 3.72 -2.46
C LEU A 115 12.63 3.79 -3.63
N PHE A 116 12.36 3.09 -4.73
CA PHE A 116 13.28 2.97 -5.85
C PHE A 116 13.03 4.06 -6.90
N GLY A 117 13.85 5.12 -6.86
CA GLY A 117 13.91 6.19 -7.85
C GLY A 117 13.36 7.52 -7.33
N HIS A 118 12.39 7.48 -6.40
CA HIS A 118 11.89 8.68 -5.74
C HIS A 118 12.69 9.00 -4.47
N TRP A 119 12.57 8.18 -3.43
CA TRP A 119 13.27 8.35 -2.16
C TRP A 119 14.75 8.01 -2.27
N TRP A 120 15.08 6.87 -2.88
CA TRP A 120 16.42 6.45 -3.21
C TRP A 120 16.62 6.51 -4.73
N PHE A 121 17.25 7.57 -5.21
CA PHE A 121 17.37 7.85 -6.64
C PHE A 121 18.04 6.73 -7.42
N GLU A 122 19.07 6.12 -6.87
CA GLU A 122 19.84 5.03 -7.48
C GLU A 122 19.15 3.67 -7.37
N GLY A 123 18.01 3.58 -6.67
CA GLY A 123 17.26 2.35 -6.43
C GLY A 123 16.97 1.52 -7.69
N PRO A 124 16.53 2.09 -8.82
CA PRO A 124 16.28 1.33 -10.04
C PRO A 124 17.56 0.73 -10.64
N ALA A 125 18.68 1.46 -10.59
CA ALA A 125 19.98 0.95 -11.02
C ALA A 125 20.45 -0.18 -10.10
N TRP A 126 20.19 -0.07 -8.79
CA TRP A 126 20.45 -1.14 -7.85
C TRP A 126 19.59 -2.38 -8.11
N LEU A 127 18.28 -2.24 -8.38
CA LEU A 127 17.39 -3.35 -8.75
C LEU A 127 17.88 -4.09 -10.02
N GLU A 128 18.38 -3.34 -10.99
CA GLU A 128 18.98 -3.89 -12.21
C GLU A 128 20.27 -4.67 -11.91
N GLN A 129 21.16 -4.11 -11.08
CA GLN A 129 22.40 -4.77 -10.70
C GLN A 129 22.16 -6.03 -9.85
N ILE A 130 21.24 -6.02 -8.88
CA ILE A 130 20.91 -7.23 -8.12
C ILE A 130 20.36 -8.33 -9.04
N ALA A 131 19.57 -7.99 -10.06
CA ALA A 131 19.05 -8.98 -10.99
C ALA A 131 20.18 -9.68 -11.78
N ARG A 132 21.20 -8.91 -12.21
CA ARG A 132 22.39 -9.46 -12.87
C ARG A 132 23.26 -10.28 -11.92
N GLU A 133 23.49 -9.78 -10.72
CA GLU A 133 24.31 -10.45 -9.70
C GLU A 133 23.64 -11.75 -9.23
N MET A 134 22.30 -11.77 -9.06
CA MET A 134 21.55 -12.99 -8.76
C MET A 134 21.70 -14.03 -9.87
N ALA A 135 21.59 -13.62 -11.13
CA ALA A 135 21.80 -14.52 -12.27
C ALA A 135 23.22 -15.11 -12.29
N ARG A 136 24.25 -14.28 -12.05
CA ARG A 136 25.65 -14.74 -11.94
C ARG A 136 25.87 -15.69 -10.78
N ALA A 137 25.20 -15.44 -9.66
CA ALA A 137 25.29 -16.20 -8.43
C ALA A 137 24.42 -17.48 -8.43
N GLY A 138 23.65 -17.73 -9.49
CA GLY A 138 22.72 -18.86 -9.57
C GLY A 138 21.53 -18.75 -8.60
N VAL A 139 21.18 -17.54 -8.16
CA VAL A 139 20.01 -17.29 -7.32
C VAL A 139 18.80 -17.10 -8.23
N GLU A 140 17.84 -18.03 -8.14
CA GLU A 140 16.61 -17.97 -8.92
C GLU A 140 15.68 -16.87 -8.40
N ARG A 141 15.14 -16.07 -9.33
CA ARG A 141 14.11 -15.07 -9.04
C ARG A 141 12.80 -15.61 -9.60
N ALA A 142 11.75 -15.56 -8.79
CA ALA A 142 10.43 -16.03 -9.16
C ALA A 142 9.38 -15.00 -8.75
N THR A 143 8.28 -14.97 -9.48
CA THR A 143 7.02 -14.43 -8.98
C THR A 143 6.51 -15.30 -7.82
N LEU A 144 5.61 -14.76 -6.99
CA LEU A 144 5.03 -15.54 -5.90
C LEU A 144 4.20 -16.74 -6.39
N GLY A 145 3.60 -16.64 -7.59
CA GLY A 145 2.89 -17.75 -8.22
C GLY A 145 3.83 -18.89 -8.63
N GLU A 146 4.92 -18.57 -9.34
CA GLU A 146 5.95 -19.55 -9.69
C GLU A 146 6.58 -20.20 -8.45
N ALA A 147 6.86 -19.41 -7.41
CA ALA A 147 7.38 -19.94 -6.14
C ALA A 147 6.39 -20.88 -5.44
N LEU A 148 5.08 -20.57 -5.51
CA LEU A 148 4.02 -21.41 -4.94
C LEU A 148 3.91 -22.74 -5.70
N ASP A 149 3.96 -22.71 -7.02
CA ASP A 149 3.89 -23.91 -7.86
C ASP A 149 5.11 -24.81 -7.67
N ALA A 150 6.31 -24.21 -7.55
CA ALA A 150 7.55 -24.94 -7.33
C ALA A 150 7.66 -25.55 -5.91
N ALA A 151 7.16 -24.85 -4.89
CA ALA A 151 7.23 -25.26 -3.49
C ALA A 151 5.92 -25.01 -2.73
N PRO A 152 4.91 -25.90 -2.88
CA PRO A 152 3.64 -25.76 -2.17
C PRO A 152 3.79 -25.79 -0.64
N PRO A 153 2.95 -25.05 0.11
CA PRO A 153 3.04 -24.95 1.55
C PRO A 153 2.86 -26.30 2.24
N GLN A 154 3.84 -26.70 3.06
CA GLN A 154 3.82 -27.93 3.86
C GLN A 154 3.26 -27.73 5.27
N ALA A 155 3.08 -26.47 5.69
CA ALA A 155 2.63 -26.11 7.02
C ALA A 155 1.48 -25.10 6.96
N THR A 156 0.59 -25.19 7.96
CA THR A 156 -0.51 -24.26 8.17
C THR A 156 -0.20 -23.38 9.38
N LEU A 157 -0.39 -22.07 9.23
CA LEU A 157 -0.25 -21.08 10.29
C LEU A 157 -1.61 -20.48 10.64
N ALA A 158 -1.82 -20.25 11.93
CA ALA A 158 -2.80 -19.28 12.42
C ALA A 158 -2.05 -17.97 12.68
N LEU A 159 -2.35 -16.93 11.91
CA LEU A 159 -1.72 -15.62 12.08
C LEU A 159 -2.41 -14.85 13.22
N PRO A 160 -1.65 -14.31 14.20
CA PRO A 160 -2.21 -13.30 15.09
C PRO A 160 -2.53 -12.03 14.31
N GLU A 161 -3.35 -11.16 14.89
CA GLU A 161 -3.54 -9.83 14.32
C GLU A 161 -2.22 -9.05 14.32
N GLY A 162 -2.06 -8.19 13.32
CA GLY A 162 -0.89 -7.34 13.21
C GLY A 162 -0.83 -6.62 11.88
N SER A 163 0.15 -5.73 11.76
CA SER A 163 0.44 -5.01 10.54
C SER A 163 1.95 -5.01 10.27
N TRP A 164 2.32 -4.53 9.09
CA TRP A 164 3.71 -4.28 8.74
C TRP A 164 4.22 -2.88 9.11
N GLY A 165 3.37 -2.07 9.76
CA GLY A 165 3.66 -0.69 10.20
C GLY A 165 4.42 -0.60 11.52
N GLU A 166 4.55 0.61 12.06
CA GLU A 166 5.24 0.85 13.32
C GLU A 166 4.60 0.08 14.48
N GLY A 167 5.43 -0.61 15.27
CA GLY A 167 4.96 -1.45 16.39
C GLY A 167 4.39 -2.81 15.97
N GLY A 168 4.18 -3.06 14.68
CA GLY A 168 3.64 -4.33 14.18
C GLY A 168 2.17 -4.57 14.49
N ASP A 169 1.45 -3.54 14.96
CA ASP A 169 0.04 -3.58 15.33
C ASP A 169 -0.75 -2.48 14.61
N HIS A 170 -1.94 -2.13 15.12
CA HIS A 170 -2.86 -1.20 14.47
C HIS A 170 -2.63 0.27 14.84
N ARG A 171 -1.65 0.59 15.71
CA ARG A 171 -1.50 1.92 16.34
C ARG A 171 -1.35 3.07 15.36
N VAL A 172 -0.84 2.81 14.16
CA VAL A 172 -0.65 3.83 13.13
C VAL A 172 -1.99 4.32 12.57
N TRP A 173 -3.01 3.47 12.56
CA TRP A 173 -4.34 3.79 12.01
C TRP A 173 -5.42 3.90 13.10
N LEU A 174 -5.20 3.28 14.26
CA LEU A 174 -6.11 3.30 15.40
C LEU A 174 -5.41 3.87 16.62
N ASN A 175 -5.61 5.17 16.82
CA ASN A 175 -5.11 5.94 17.96
C ASN A 175 -6.02 7.15 18.22
N ARG A 176 -5.70 7.92 19.27
CA ARG A 176 -6.51 9.07 19.70
C ARG A 176 -6.67 10.17 18.63
N ASP A 177 -5.68 10.37 17.76
CA ASP A 177 -5.74 11.39 16.71
C ASP A 177 -6.62 10.97 15.52
N THR A 178 -6.88 9.67 15.37
CA THR A 178 -7.56 9.06 14.22
C THR A 178 -8.90 8.41 14.57
N GLU A 179 -9.20 8.23 15.85
CA GLU A 179 -10.43 7.60 16.37
C GLU A 179 -11.70 8.18 15.72
N TRP A 180 -11.79 9.51 15.60
CA TRP A 180 -12.94 10.21 15.02
C TRP A 180 -13.25 9.83 13.57
N THR A 181 -12.23 9.35 12.82
CA THR A 181 -12.40 8.95 11.42
C THR A 181 -13.20 7.65 11.32
N TRP A 182 -13.05 6.76 12.30
CA TRP A 182 -13.73 5.46 12.34
C TRP A 182 -15.24 5.61 12.56
N ASP A 183 -15.68 6.56 13.38
CA ASP A 183 -17.10 6.88 13.53
C ASP A 183 -17.76 7.23 12.20
N ARG A 184 -17.05 7.98 11.35
CA ARG A 184 -17.52 8.37 10.01
C ARG A 184 -17.54 7.17 9.05
N VAL A 185 -16.47 6.38 9.04
CA VAL A 185 -16.37 5.17 8.20
C VAL A 185 -17.49 4.19 8.56
N TYR A 186 -17.65 3.84 9.83
CA TYR A 186 -18.67 2.89 10.28
C TYR A 186 -20.09 3.40 10.04
N SER A 187 -20.35 4.70 10.24
CA SER A 187 -21.66 5.28 9.90
C SER A 187 -21.96 5.18 8.40
N ALA A 188 -20.98 5.40 7.54
CA ALA A 188 -21.15 5.30 6.10
C ALA A 188 -21.34 3.84 5.64
N GLU A 189 -20.53 2.92 6.16
CA GLU A 189 -20.66 1.48 5.89
C GLU A 189 -22.04 0.95 6.25
N ALA A 190 -22.57 1.30 7.42
CA ALA A 190 -23.90 0.85 7.87
C ALA A 190 -25.00 1.27 6.88
N GLU A 191 -25.01 2.54 6.47
CA GLU A 191 -26.01 3.02 5.50
C GLU A 191 -25.81 2.41 4.11
N TRP A 192 -24.57 2.19 3.70
CA TRP A 192 -24.28 1.55 2.43
C TRP A 192 -24.84 0.11 2.38
N VAL A 193 -24.69 -0.66 3.46
CA VAL A 193 -25.29 -2.00 3.58
C VAL A 193 -26.81 -1.96 3.48
N GLU A 194 -27.46 -0.96 4.09
CA GLU A 194 -28.91 -0.77 3.96
C GLU A 194 -29.35 -0.49 2.52
N HIS A 195 -28.58 0.32 1.78
CA HIS A 195 -28.85 0.60 0.37
C HIS A 195 -28.63 -0.60 -0.53
N LEU A 196 -27.57 -1.38 -0.29
CA LEU A 196 -27.28 -2.60 -1.02
C LEU A 196 -28.44 -3.60 -0.98
N ALA A 197 -29.07 -3.77 0.19
CA ALA A 197 -30.21 -4.67 0.35
C ALA A 197 -31.40 -4.30 -0.55
N ARG A 198 -31.48 -3.05 -1.03
CA ARG A 198 -32.54 -2.55 -1.91
C ARG A 198 -32.14 -2.53 -3.39
N ALA A 199 -30.87 -2.73 -3.71
CA ALA A 199 -30.32 -2.46 -5.03
C ALA A 199 -30.85 -3.37 -6.15
N ALA A 200 -31.20 -4.63 -5.84
CA ALA A 200 -31.59 -5.63 -6.83
C ALA A 200 -32.77 -5.18 -7.74
N HIS A 201 -33.77 -4.53 -7.14
CA HIS A 201 -34.99 -4.09 -7.83
C HIS A 201 -35.12 -2.57 -7.96
N ALA A 202 -34.06 -1.83 -7.64
CA ALA A 202 -34.11 -0.38 -7.61
C ALA A 202 -34.08 0.26 -9.02
N PRO A 203 -34.63 1.48 -9.18
CA PRO A 203 -34.55 2.26 -10.42
C PRO A 203 -33.12 2.52 -10.89
N ALA A 204 -32.95 2.84 -12.18
CA ALA A 204 -31.64 3.14 -12.77
C ALA A 204 -30.91 4.29 -12.06
N ASP A 205 -31.62 5.37 -11.73
CA ASP A 205 -31.05 6.51 -11.01
C ASP A 205 -30.57 6.13 -9.61
N PHE A 206 -31.29 5.25 -8.90
CA PHE A 206 -30.84 4.74 -7.61
C PHE A 206 -29.53 3.97 -7.77
N LYS A 207 -29.45 3.06 -8.74
CA LYS A 207 -28.24 2.26 -8.99
C LYS A 207 -27.04 3.15 -9.32
N ARG A 208 -27.26 4.20 -10.12
CA ARG A 208 -26.24 5.19 -10.47
C ARG A 208 -25.76 5.99 -9.25
N VAL A 209 -26.68 6.49 -8.42
CA VAL A 209 -26.35 7.19 -7.17
C VAL A 209 -25.60 6.26 -6.22
N LEU A 210 -26.05 5.01 -6.06
CA LEU A 210 -25.40 4.04 -5.18
C LEU A 210 -23.99 3.67 -5.68
N ALA A 211 -23.78 3.58 -7.00
CA ALA A 211 -22.45 3.38 -7.57
C ALA A 211 -21.50 4.53 -7.17
N GLN A 212 -21.92 5.79 -7.31
CA GLN A 212 -21.10 6.92 -6.86
C GLN A 212 -20.93 6.94 -5.34
N ALA A 213 -21.97 6.63 -4.55
CA ALA A 213 -21.86 6.55 -3.09
C ALA A 213 -20.84 5.48 -2.67
N THR A 214 -20.79 4.36 -3.39
CA THR A 214 -19.80 3.30 -3.15
C THR A 214 -18.38 3.80 -3.44
N ARG A 215 -18.17 4.62 -4.47
CA ARG A 215 -16.86 5.26 -4.71
C ARG A 215 -16.46 6.21 -3.59
N GLU A 216 -17.39 7.05 -3.12
CA GLU A 216 -17.12 7.94 -1.97
C GLU A 216 -16.78 7.14 -0.71
N LEU A 217 -17.47 6.02 -0.47
CA LEU A 217 -17.16 5.13 0.65
C LEU A 217 -15.77 4.51 0.52
N LEU A 218 -15.41 3.99 -0.66
CA LEU A 218 -14.07 3.42 -0.90
C LEU A 218 -12.96 4.47 -0.72
N LEU A 219 -13.19 5.70 -1.20
CA LEU A 219 -12.27 6.82 -1.01
C LEU A 219 -12.17 7.22 0.47
N LEU A 220 -13.28 7.22 1.21
CA LEU A 220 -13.32 7.46 2.65
C LEU A 220 -12.57 6.38 3.45
N GLN A 221 -12.62 5.13 3.00
CA GLN A 221 -11.97 3.97 3.64
C GLN A 221 -10.46 3.85 3.36
N ALA A 222 -9.87 4.74 2.56
CA ALA A 222 -8.43 4.69 2.29
C ALA A 222 -7.62 4.91 3.57
N SER A 223 -6.76 3.94 3.90
CA SER A 223 -5.95 3.95 5.14
C SER A 223 -4.87 5.04 5.16
N ASP A 224 -4.57 5.63 4.00
CA ASP A 224 -3.69 6.78 3.84
C ASP A 224 -4.12 7.96 4.73
N TRP A 225 -5.43 8.14 4.97
CA TRP A 225 -5.91 9.27 5.76
C TRP A 225 -5.40 9.19 7.20
N GLN A 226 -5.58 8.06 7.88
CA GLN A 226 -5.11 7.87 9.24
C GLN A 226 -3.58 7.84 9.31
N PHE A 227 -2.93 7.30 8.28
CA PHE A 227 -1.47 7.31 8.16
C PHE A 227 -0.90 8.74 8.06
N LEU A 228 -1.46 9.59 7.21
CA LEU A 228 -1.01 10.99 7.04
C LEU A 228 -1.30 11.85 8.27
N ILE A 229 -2.40 11.60 8.98
CA ILE A 229 -2.72 12.25 10.26
C ILE A 229 -1.67 11.86 11.31
N THR A 230 -1.39 10.57 11.44
CA THR A 230 -0.52 10.03 12.49
C THR A 230 0.95 10.38 12.25
N THR A 231 1.41 10.35 11.00
CA THR A 231 2.79 10.73 10.64
C THR A 231 3.01 12.25 10.57
N GLY A 232 1.93 13.04 10.52
CA GLY A 232 1.99 14.48 10.36
C GLY A 232 2.45 14.96 8.98
N SER A 233 2.61 14.06 8.00
CA SER A 233 3.16 14.38 6.68
C SER A 233 2.27 15.33 5.88
N ALA A 234 0.94 15.19 6.01
CA ALA A 234 -0.06 16.04 5.38
C ALA A 234 -1.39 16.02 6.15
N ARG A 235 -1.35 16.26 7.47
CA ARG A 235 -2.50 16.12 8.38
C ARG A 235 -3.73 16.89 7.89
N ASP A 236 -3.62 18.21 7.72
CA ASP A 236 -4.75 19.06 7.31
C ASP A 236 -5.42 18.60 6.01
N TYR A 237 -4.61 18.09 5.06
CA TYR A 237 -5.11 17.55 3.82
C TYR A 237 -5.93 16.27 4.05
N ALA A 238 -5.41 15.34 4.85
CA ALA A 238 -6.11 14.10 5.17
C ALA A 238 -7.40 14.33 5.95
N GLU A 239 -7.39 15.21 6.96
CA GLU A 239 -8.60 15.54 7.74
C GLU A 239 -9.69 16.14 6.84
N ARG A 240 -9.30 17.02 5.90
CA ARG A 240 -10.21 17.56 4.89
C ARG A 240 -10.78 16.47 3.98
N ARG A 241 -9.95 15.56 3.47
CA ARG A 241 -10.40 14.47 2.58
C ARG A 241 -11.41 13.54 3.24
N VAL A 242 -11.19 13.19 4.51
CA VAL A 242 -12.17 12.40 5.28
C VAL A 242 -13.50 13.15 5.43
N ALA A 243 -13.45 14.45 5.74
CA ALA A 243 -14.65 15.26 5.89
C ALA A 243 -15.43 15.41 4.57
N GLU A 244 -14.71 15.64 3.45
CA GLU A 244 -15.28 15.79 2.11
C GLU A 244 -15.97 14.50 1.63
N HIS A 245 -15.27 13.36 1.62
CA HIS A 245 -15.85 12.09 1.16
C HIS A 245 -16.99 11.61 2.05
N TYR A 246 -16.89 11.84 3.36
CA TYR A 246 -18.01 11.55 4.26
C TYR A 246 -19.23 12.41 3.93
N ALA A 247 -19.08 13.73 3.77
CA ALA A 247 -20.19 14.61 3.45
C ALA A 247 -20.86 14.27 2.11
N GLU A 248 -20.08 13.98 1.08
CA GLU A 248 -20.60 13.60 -0.24
C GLU A 248 -21.26 12.21 -0.19
N PHE A 249 -20.71 11.25 0.57
CA PHE A 249 -21.38 9.98 0.83
C PHE A 249 -22.74 10.20 1.52
N LYS A 250 -22.81 11.00 2.58
CA LYS A 250 -24.09 11.27 3.29
C LYS A 250 -25.13 11.87 2.37
N ARG A 251 -24.73 12.82 1.53
CA ARG A 251 -25.61 13.42 0.52
C ARG A 251 -26.14 12.39 -0.47
N LEU A 252 -25.26 11.55 -1.02
CA LEU A 252 -25.67 10.49 -1.95
C LEU A 252 -26.55 9.43 -1.27
N SER A 253 -26.28 9.11 -0.01
CA SER A 253 -27.11 8.22 0.81
C SER A 253 -28.52 8.78 0.99
N GLU A 254 -28.66 10.08 1.26
CA GLU A 254 -29.97 10.75 1.31
C GLU A 254 -30.72 10.68 -0.03
N LEU A 255 -30.03 10.96 -1.14
CA LEU A 255 -30.61 10.83 -2.48
C LEU A 255 -31.07 9.39 -2.77
N ALA A 256 -30.27 8.40 -2.40
CA ALA A 256 -30.64 7.00 -2.53
C ALA A 256 -31.89 6.65 -1.72
N ARG A 257 -32.05 7.18 -0.49
CA ARG A 257 -33.29 6.99 0.30
C ARG A 257 -34.50 7.61 -0.40
N GLY A 258 -34.39 8.84 -0.91
CA GLY A 258 -35.47 9.50 -1.65
C GLY A 258 -35.89 8.72 -2.90
N LEU A 259 -34.91 8.30 -3.71
CA LEU A 259 -35.15 7.50 -4.93
C LEU A 259 -35.79 6.13 -4.60
N ALA A 260 -35.38 5.49 -3.50
CA ALA A 260 -36.02 4.26 -3.04
C ALA A 260 -37.46 4.49 -2.54
N GLY A 261 -37.76 5.69 -2.04
CA GLY A 261 -39.11 6.14 -1.67
C GLY A 261 -39.97 6.58 -2.86
N GLY A 262 -39.44 6.58 -4.08
CA GLY A 262 -40.14 6.96 -5.30
C GLY A 262 -40.02 8.45 -5.67
N GLU A 263 -39.15 9.20 -5.02
CA GLU A 263 -38.83 10.57 -5.43
C GLU A 263 -38.07 10.56 -6.77
N ALA A 264 -38.20 11.64 -7.54
CA ALA A 264 -37.44 11.83 -8.78
C ALA A 264 -36.13 12.58 -8.49
N LEU A 265 -35.09 12.28 -9.26
CA LEU A 265 -33.81 12.99 -9.14
C LEU A 265 -33.99 14.46 -9.61
N SER A 266 -33.75 15.42 -8.73
CA SER A 266 -33.83 16.84 -9.06
C SER A 266 -32.74 17.24 -10.07
N THR A 267 -32.93 18.38 -10.76
CA THR A 267 -31.91 18.88 -11.70
C THR A 267 -30.59 19.22 -10.99
N ASP A 268 -30.66 19.78 -9.78
CA ASP A 268 -29.49 20.16 -8.98
C ASP A 268 -28.74 18.95 -8.43
N ASP A 269 -29.46 17.90 -8.03
CA ASP A 269 -28.84 16.65 -7.59
C ASP A 269 -28.24 15.89 -8.77
N ALA A 270 -28.89 15.90 -9.93
CA ALA A 270 -28.31 15.34 -11.15
C ALA A 270 -27.03 16.09 -11.57
N ASN A 271 -26.98 17.42 -11.40
CA ASN A 271 -25.77 18.22 -11.63
C ASN A 271 -24.66 17.89 -10.63
N THR A 272 -25.01 17.71 -9.36
CA THR A 272 -24.07 17.33 -8.31
C THR A 272 -23.50 15.94 -8.56
N LEU A 273 -24.35 14.95 -8.85
CA LEU A 273 -23.94 13.59 -9.19
C LEU A 273 -22.95 13.59 -10.36
N ARG A 274 -23.25 14.31 -11.45
CA ARG A 274 -22.34 14.45 -12.60
C ARG A 274 -20.99 15.08 -12.23
N ARG A 275 -20.97 16.03 -11.30
CA ARG A 275 -19.73 16.64 -10.81
C ARG A 275 -18.89 15.60 -10.07
N LEU A 276 -19.50 14.85 -9.16
CA LEU A 276 -18.84 13.79 -8.38
C LEU A 276 -18.32 12.68 -9.29
N GLU A 277 -19.14 12.19 -10.23
CA GLU A 277 -18.72 11.18 -11.22
C GLU A 277 -17.51 11.62 -12.07
N ARG A 278 -17.28 12.93 -12.22
CA ARG A 278 -16.10 13.47 -12.93
C ARG A 278 -14.90 13.66 -12.02
N GLN A 279 -15.10 14.01 -10.76
CA GLN A 279 -14.03 14.26 -9.79
C GLN A 279 -13.50 12.94 -9.21
N ASP A 280 -14.43 12.08 -8.81
CA ASP A 280 -14.22 10.83 -8.07
C ASP A 280 -14.63 9.64 -8.94
N PHE A 281 -13.95 9.50 -10.08
CA PHE A 281 -14.29 8.60 -11.19
C PHE A 281 -13.69 7.18 -11.08
N CYS A 282 -12.97 6.88 -10.00
CA CYS A 282 -12.31 5.59 -9.80
C CYS A 282 -13.31 4.41 -9.92
N PHE A 283 -12.87 3.28 -10.49
CA PHE A 283 -13.71 2.09 -10.70
C PHE A 283 -14.95 2.41 -11.58
N PRO A 284 -14.75 2.69 -12.88
CA PRO A 284 -15.86 3.05 -13.78
C PRO A 284 -16.87 1.90 -13.97
N ASP A 285 -16.43 0.67 -13.78
CA ASP A 285 -17.18 -0.59 -13.88
C ASP A 285 -17.66 -1.13 -12.52
N LEU A 286 -17.56 -0.32 -11.46
CA LEU A 286 -17.98 -0.69 -10.12
C LEU A 286 -19.47 -1.06 -10.08
N GLU A 287 -19.74 -2.29 -9.67
CA GLU A 287 -21.08 -2.76 -9.35
C GLU A 287 -21.21 -2.91 -7.82
N PRO A 288 -22.05 -2.10 -7.15
CA PRO A 288 -22.24 -2.19 -5.69
C PRO A 288 -22.58 -3.60 -5.20
N ALA A 289 -23.23 -4.41 -6.04
CA ALA A 289 -23.61 -5.79 -5.74
C ALA A 289 -22.41 -6.70 -5.39
N TRP A 290 -21.17 -6.35 -5.74
CA TRP A 290 -19.98 -7.11 -5.30
C TRP A 290 -19.79 -7.12 -3.78
N GLY A 291 -20.40 -6.18 -3.07
CA GLY A 291 -20.44 -6.16 -1.61
C GLY A 291 -21.39 -7.18 -0.98
N LEU A 292 -22.28 -7.80 -1.77
CA LEU A 292 -23.17 -8.84 -1.28
C LEU A 292 -22.40 -10.16 -1.15
N ALA A 293 -22.67 -10.90 -0.08
CA ALA A 293 -22.12 -12.25 0.08
C ALA A 293 -22.51 -13.10 -1.14
N PRO A 294 -21.58 -13.90 -1.71
CA PRO A 294 -21.93 -14.80 -2.80
C PRO A 294 -23.04 -15.74 -2.35
N VAL A 295 -24.10 -15.85 -3.16
CA VAL A 295 -25.15 -16.84 -2.92
C VAL A 295 -24.48 -18.22 -3.00
N PRO A 296 -24.65 -19.09 -1.99
CA PRO A 296 -24.10 -20.44 -2.05
C PRO A 296 -24.57 -21.12 -3.35
N ALA A 297 -23.63 -21.69 -4.11
CA ALA A 297 -24.01 -22.52 -5.25
C ALA A 297 -24.87 -23.68 -4.73
N SER A 298 -26.11 -23.76 -5.22
CA SER A 298 -27.07 -24.84 -4.93
C SER A 298 -26.58 -26.18 -5.43
#